data_AF-A0A6L7NFD5-F1
#
_entry.id   AF-A0A6L7NFD5-F1
#
_cell.length_a   1.000
_cell.length_b   1.000
_cell.length_c   1.000
_cell.angle_alpha   90.00
_cell.angle_beta   90.00
_cell.angle_gamma   90.00
#
_symmetry.space_group_name_H-M   'P 1'
#
loop_
_entity.id
_entity.type
_entity.pdbx_description
1 polymer ?
#
loop_
_entity_poly.entity_id
_entity_poly.type
_entity_poly.pdbx_seq_one_letter_code
_entity_poly.pdbx_strand_id
1 'polypeptide(L)'
;MRTTLTLDDDLADALKEQAQRTDQPFKQVVNDTLRRGLSPALVETGPRYQVSPHSSGFRPGVDPMRLNQLNDSLEVSGFPGPQAQ
;
A
#
# COMPACT_ATOMS: atom_id res chain seq x y z
N MET A 1 -40.43 2.25 9.68
CA MET A 1 -41.25 1.18 9.06
C MET A 1 -41.06 -0.11 9.84
N ARG A 2 -42.06 -0.99 9.90
CA ARG A 2 -41.94 -2.37 10.42
C ARG A 2 -41.80 -3.30 9.21
N THR A 3 -40.72 -4.05 9.16
CA THR A 3 -40.45 -5.04 8.12
C THR A 3 -40.07 -6.37 8.79
N THR A 4 -40.41 -7.47 8.14
CA THR A 4 -39.94 -8.81 8.50
C THR A 4 -38.94 -9.22 7.44
N LEU A 5 -37.77 -9.68 7.88
CA LEU A 5 -36.67 -10.07 6.99
C LEU A 5 -36.10 -11.38 7.51
N THR A 6 -35.80 -12.29 6.60
CA THR A 6 -35.09 -13.54 6.92
C THR A 6 -33.59 -13.26 6.87
N LEU A 7 -32.85 -13.70 7.89
CA LEU A 7 -31.39 -13.65 7.95
C LEU A 7 -30.87 -15.08 7.93
N ASP A 8 -29.72 -15.28 7.29
CA ASP A 8 -28.95 -16.50 7.47
C ASP A 8 -28.47 -16.60 8.93
N ASP A 9 -28.31 -17.82 9.43
CA ASP A 9 -28.01 -18.09 10.85
C ASP A 9 -26.68 -17.45 11.28
N ASP A 10 -25.66 -17.51 10.42
CA ASP A 10 -24.35 -16.91 10.66
C ASP A 10 -24.43 -15.37 10.77
N LEU A 11 -25.22 -14.74 9.90
CA LEU A 11 -25.45 -13.30 9.93
C LEU A 11 -26.22 -12.87 11.18
N ALA A 12 -27.25 -13.64 11.56
CA ALA A 12 -28.02 -13.38 12.78
C ALA A 12 -27.14 -13.46 14.02
N ASP A 13 -26.24 -14.44 14.10
CA ASP A 13 -25.33 -14.62 15.22
C ASP A 13 -24.23 -13.55 15.27
N ALA A 14 -23.66 -13.17 14.13
CA ALA A 14 -22.72 -12.06 14.04
C ALA A 14 -23.35 -10.74 14.53
N LEU A 15 -24.60 -10.47 14.16
CA LEU A 15 -25.32 -9.26 14.60
C LEU A 15 -25.65 -9.29 16.10
N LYS A 16 -25.98 -10.46 16.67
CA LYS A 16 -26.18 -10.62 18.12
C LYS A 16 -24.89 -10.40 18.90
N GLU A 17 -23.79 -10.99 18.44
CA GLU A 17 -22.49 -10.81 19.06
C GLU A 17 -22.06 -9.35 19.02
N GLN A 18 -22.26 -8.67 17.90
CA GLN A 18 -21.99 -7.24 17.78
C GLN A 18 -22.83 -6.42 18.75
N ALA A 19 -24.12 -6.73 18.90
CA ALA A 19 -25.00 -6.05 19.86
C ALA A 19 -24.56 -6.24 21.32
N GLN A 20 -24.08 -7.43 21.67
CA GLN A 20 -23.51 -7.70 23.00
C GLN A 20 -22.20 -6.92 23.22
N ARG A 21 -21.32 -6.89 22.21
CA ARG A 21 -20.04 -6.18 22.28
C ARG A 21 -20.19 -4.67 22.41
N THR A 22 -21.18 -4.07 21.75
CA THR A 22 -21.39 -2.61 21.77
C THR A 22 -22.39 -2.14 22.82
N ASP A 23 -23.00 -3.06 23.57
CA ASP A 23 -24.10 -2.79 24.50
C ASP A 23 -25.25 -1.99 23.86
N GLN A 24 -25.57 -2.33 22.61
CA GLN A 24 -26.60 -1.66 21.82
C GLN A 24 -27.78 -2.58 21.51
N PRO A 25 -29.01 -2.03 21.38
CA PRO A 25 -30.16 -2.82 20.98
C PRO A 25 -29.94 -3.48 19.62
N PHE A 26 -30.32 -4.76 19.49
CA PHE A 26 -30.18 -5.53 18.23
C PHE A 26 -30.73 -4.78 17.00
N LYS A 27 -31.90 -4.13 17.14
CA LYS A 27 -32.50 -3.29 16.08
C LYS A 27 -31.56 -2.15 15.63
N GLN A 28 -30.86 -1.51 16.56
CA GLN A 28 -29.95 -0.41 16.25
C GLN A 28 -28.76 -0.95 15.45
N VAL A 29 -28.14 -2.03 15.92
CA VAL A 29 -27.02 -2.69 15.24
C VAL A 29 -27.39 -3.13 13.82
N VAL A 30 -28.57 -3.74 13.64
CA VAL A 30 -29.07 -4.13 12.31
C VAL A 30 -29.18 -2.91 11.39
N ASN A 31 -29.84 -1.84 11.86
CA ASN A 31 -30.03 -0.64 11.03
C ASN A 31 -28.72 0.07 10.72
N ASP A 32 -27.81 0.19 11.67
CA ASP A 32 -26.51 0.85 11.46
C ASP A 32 -25.62 0.03 10.53
N THR A 33 -25.69 -1.29 10.60
CA THR A 33 -24.98 -2.18 9.67
C THR A 33 -25.54 -2.06 8.26
N LEU A 34 -26.88 -2.06 8.10
CA LEU A 34 -27.51 -1.84 6.80
C LEU A 34 -27.21 -0.45 6.25
N ARG A 35 -27.24 0.60 7.07
CA ARG A 35 -26.89 1.97 6.65
C ARG A 35 -25.45 2.06 6.17
N ARG A 36 -24.51 1.43 6.87
CA ARG A 36 -23.10 1.38 6.46
C ARG A 36 -22.91 0.61 5.15
N GLY A 37 -23.62 -0.50 4.97
CA GLY A 37 -23.54 -1.30 3.74
C GLY A 37 -24.25 -0.68 2.52
N LEU A 38 -25.33 0.09 2.76
CA LEU A 38 -26.08 0.79 1.71
C LEU A 38 -25.54 2.20 1.44
N SER A 39 -24.71 2.75 2.32
CA SER A 39 -23.99 3.98 2.02
C SER A 39 -23.10 3.66 0.82
N PRO A 40 -23.25 4.37 -0.31
CA PRO A 40 -22.24 4.28 -1.36
C PRO A 40 -20.92 4.55 -0.66
N ALA A 41 -19.97 3.64 -0.79
CA ALA A 41 -18.66 3.84 -0.23
C ALA A 41 -18.26 5.26 -0.64
N LEU A 42 -18.04 6.15 0.32
CA LEU A 42 -16.93 7.06 0.14
C LEU A 42 -15.77 6.09 -0.02
N VAL A 43 -15.49 5.72 -1.27
CA VAL A 43 -14.14 5.44 -1.66
C VAL A 43 -13.47 6.73 -1.29
N GLU A 44 -12.97 6.81 -0.06
CA GLU A 44 -11.93 7.76 0.27
C GLU A 44 -10.80 7.30 -0.63
N THR A 45 -10.83 7.81 -1.87
CA THR A 45 -9.65 7.95 -2.69
C THR A 45 -8.77 8.87 -1.87
N GLY A 46 -8.05 8.27 -0.91
CA GLY A 46 -6.98 8.92 -0.22
C GLY A 46 -6.08 9.55 -1.28
N PRO A 47 -5.46 10.70 -0.99
CA PRO A 47 -4.62 11.37 -1.95
C PRO A 47 -3.64 10.34 -2.53
N ARG A 48 -3.65 10.22 -3.87
CA ARG A 48 -2.77 9.29 -4.58
C ARG A 48 -1.35 9.54 -4.10
N TYR A 49 -0.65 8.49 -3.66
CA TYR A 49 0.73 8.61 -3.22
C TYR A 49 1.57 9.32 -4.30
N GLN A 50 2.15 10.47 -3.96
CA GLN A 50 3.02 11.26 -4.83
C GLN A 50 4.44 11.22 -4.28
N VAL A 51 5.40 10.86 -5.13
CA VAL A 51 6.83 10.96 -4.81
C VAL A 51 7.35 12.30 -5.31
N SER A 52 7.95 13.09 -4.43
CA SER A 52 8.71 14.28 -4.82
C SER A 52 10.16 13.88 -5.09
N PRO A 53 10.62 13.84 -6.35
CA PRO A 53 12.03 13.61 -6.65
C PRO A 53 12.86 14.80 -6.16
N HIS A 54 14.07 14.51 -5.71
CA HIS A 54 15.07 15.54 -5.39
C HIS A 54 16.20 15.47 -6.42
N SER A 55 16.80 16.63 -6.70
CA SER A 55 17.97 16.69 -7.57
C SER A 55 19.12 15.96 -6.89
N SER A 56 19.54 14.84 -7.48
CA SER A 56 20.70 14.08 -7.04
C SER A 56 21.76 14.15 -8.15
N GLY A 57 23.02 14.35 -7.78
CA GLY A 57 24.13 14.48 -8.73
C GLY A 57 24.53 13.16 -9.41
N PHE A 58 23.68 12.14 -9.35
CA PHE A 58 23.99 10.83 -9.90
C PHE A 58 23.97 10.87 -11.42
N ARG A 59 25.02 10.31 -12.01
CA ARG A 59 25.12 10.17 -13.46
C ARG A 59 24.50 8.83 -13.89
N PRO A 60 23.74 8.78 -14.99
CA PRO A 60 23.26 7.52 -15.55
C PRO A 60 24.44 6.56 -15.80
N GLY A 61 24.27 5.29 -15.42
CA GLY A 61 25.32 4.26 -15.57
C GLY A 61 26.43 4.28 -14.50
N VAL A 62 26.40 5.23 -13.57
CA VAL A 62 27.32 5.31 -12.43
C VAL A 62 26.57 4.84 -11.19
N ASP A 63 26.92 3.66 -10.69
CA ASP A 63 26.43 3.17 -9.41
C ASP A 63 27.32 3.76 -8.27
N PRO A 64 26.78 4.65 -7.42
CA PRO A 64 27.54 5.25 -6.33
C PRO A 64 28.00 4.24 -5.27
N MET A 65 27.39 3.06 -5.21
CA MET A 65 27.81 1.99 -4.30
C MET A 65 28.90 1.08 -4.89
N ARG A 66 29.27 1.28 -6.16
CA ARG A 66 30.26 0.46 -6.87
C ARG A 66 31.36 1.30 -7.54
N LEU A 67 31.80 2.38 -6.88
CA LEU A 67 32.83 3.27 -7.42
C LEU A 67 34.16 2.57 -7.74
N ASN A 68 34.53 1.51 -7.01
CA ASN A 68 35.74 0.74 -7.30
C ASN A 68 35.72 0.11 -8.70
N GLN A 69 34.56 -0.35 -9.18
CA GLN A 69 34.44 -0.94 -10.53
C GLN A 69 34.64 0.11 -11.63
N LEU A 70 34.27 1.37 -11.36
CA LEU A 70 34.56 2.48 -12.27
C LEU A 70 36.06 2.77 -12.30
N ASN A 71 36.75 2.70 -11.16
CA ASN A 71 38.20 2.82 -11.12
C ASN A 71 38.89 1.75 -11.97
N ASP A 72 38.49 0.48 -11.81
CA ASP A 72 39.04 -0.64 -12.58
C ASP A 72 38.88 -0.43 -14.10
N SER A 73 37.74 0.11 -14.54
CA SER A 73 37.49 0.38 -15.96
C SER A 73 38.38 1.49 -16.55
N LEU A 74 38.83 2.43 -15.72
CA LEU A 74 39.73 3.52 -16.13
C LEU A 74 41.18 3.03 -16.27
N GLU A 75 41.61 2.09 -15.43
CA GLU A 75 42.98 1.54 -15.47
C GLU A 75 43.26 0.74 -16.76
N VAL A 76 42.24 0.09 -17.33
CA VAL A 76 42.36 -0.71 -18.56
C VAL A 76 42.72 0.12 -19.79
N SER A 77 42.43 1.43 -19.81
CA SER A 77 42.71 2.30 -20.97
C SER A 77 44.10 2.97 -20.95
N GLY A 78 44.93 2.71 -19.93
CA GLY A 78 46.20 3.41 -19.70
C GLY A 78 47.50 2.62 -19.88
N PHE A 79 47.49 1.38 -20.37
CA PHE A 79 48.70 0.53 -20.40
C PHE A 79 49.37 0.45 -21.80
N PRO A 80 50.38 1.26 -22.14
CA PRO A 80 51.27 0.96 -23.26
C PRO A 80 52.20 -0.19 -22.87
N GLY A 81 52.05 -1.35 -23.53
CA GLY A 81 52.92 -2.53 -23.31
C GLY A 81 54.40 -2.26 -23.60
N PRO A 82 55.32 -3.09 -23.06
CA PRO A 82 56.76 -2.84 -23.16
C PRO A 82 57.24 -3.04 -24.60
N GLN A 83 57.90 -2.02 -25.16
CA GLN A 83 58.46 -2.09 -26.51
C GLN A 83 59.72 -2.97 -26.49
N ALA A 84 59.68 -4.09 -27.24
CA ALA A 84 60.84 -4.93 -27.50
C ALA A 84 61.77 -4.24 -28.52
N GLN A 85 63.07 -4.28 -28.23
CA GLN A 85 64.16 -3.70 -29.01
C GLN A 85 64.78 -4.74 -29.94
#